data_AF-A0A1M2V5Y7-F1
#
_entry.id   AF-A0A1M2V5Y7-F1
#
_cell.length_a   1.000
_cell.length_b   1.000
_cell.length_c   1.000
_cell.angle_alpha   90.00
_cell.angle_beta   90.00
_cell.angle_gamma   90.00
#
_symmetry.space_group_name_H-M   'P 1'
#
loop_
_entity.id
_entity.type
_entity.pdbx_description
1 polymer ?
#
loop_
_entity_poly.entity_id
_entity_poly.type
_entity_poly.pdbx_seq_one_letter_code
_entity_poly.pdbx_strand_id
1 'polypeptide(L)'
;MAAYAPLDLPASGKLPFTDYSRWRLRVSEDGDHTWHYLHTEEEAADWAQTDCDKYWLGIPLDLPALPKPTNALEAARNGYRFFKHLQTEDGHWPAEDGGPMFLIPGLVIGSYVTGMPFQLEERLEIIRYLFNHTNEDGGWGM
;
A
#
# COMPACT_ATOMS: atom_id res chain seq x y z
N MET A 1 3.54 19.66 18.93
CA MET A 1 4.90 19.08 18.93
C MET A 1 4.94 17.55 19.10
N ALA A 2 3.92 16.89 19.69
CA ALA A 2 3.94 15.42 19.86
C ALA A 2 3.96 14.61 18.54
N ALA A 3 3.44 15.17 17.44
CA ALA A 3 3.31 14.46 16.18
C ALA A 3 4.64 14.12 15.46
N TYR A 4 5.77 14.68 15.91
CA TYR A 4 7.11 14.38 15.39
C TYR A 4 8.02 13.78 16.46
N ALA A 5 7.45 13.25 17.54
CA ALA A 5 8.23 12.52 18.53
C ALA A 5 8.95 11.32 17.87
N PRO A 6 10.18 11.01 18.31
CA PRO A 6 10.88 9.81 17.86
C PRO A 6 10.02 8.56 18.07
N LEU A 7 10.03 7.68 17.07
CA LEU A 7 9.37 6.38 17.13
C LEU A 7 10.40 5.31 17.53
N ASP A 8 9.97 4.34 18.31
CA ASP A 8 10.73 3.10 18.51
C ASP A 8 10.51 2.20 17.30
N LEU A 9 11.56 1.92 16.55
CA LEU A 9 11.47 1.31 15.21
C LEU A 9 12.26 0.00 15.16
N PRO A 10 11.77 -1.01 14.42
CA PRO A 10 12.56 -2.19 14.12
C PRO A 10 13.87 -1.84 13.38
N ALA A 11 14.90 -2.67 13.56
CA ALA A 11 16.18 -2.50 12.90
C ALA A 11 16.15 -2.74 11.37
N SER A 12 15.03 -3.24 10.83
CA SER A 12 14.88 -3.58 9.41
C SER A 12 13.44 -3.47 8.94
N GLY A 13 13.21 -2.99 7.72
CA GLY A 13 11.90 -2.89 7.07
C GLY A 13 11.35 -4.18 6.44
N LYS A 14 12.04 -5.32 6.62
CA LYS A 14 11.65 -6.60 6.01
C LYS A 14 10.24 -7.07 6.41
N LEU A 15 9.86 -6.84 7.66
CA LEU A 15 8.51 -7.13 8.15
C LEU A 15 7.67 -5.86 8.13
N PRO A 16 6.34 -5.96 7.92
CA PRO A 16 5.41 -4.85 8.12
C PRO A 16 5.59 -4.16 9.48
N PHE A 17 5.50 -2.83 9.51
CA PHE A 17 5.54 -2.07 10.77
C PHE A 17 4.14 -1.90 11.36
N THR A 18 3.12 -2.10 10.54
CA THR A 18 1.71 -2.13 10.89
C THR A 18 1.08 -3.47 10.53
N ASP A 19 -0.06 -3.79 11.13
CA ASP A 19 -0.88 -4.93 10.73
C ASP A 19 -1.56 -4.65 9.38
N TYR A 20 -1.12 -5.33 8.33
CA TYR A 20 -1.62 -5.12 6.97
C TYR A 20 -3.07 -5.52 6.78
N SER A 21 -3.63 -6.39 7.64
CA SER A 21 -5.05 -6.75 7.55
C SER A 21 -5.99 -5.57 7.89
N ARG A 22 -5.46 -4.48 8.44
CA ARG A 22 -6.20 -3.28 8.86
C ARG A 22 -6.21 -2.14 7.85
N TRP A 23 -5.43 -2.23 6.78
CA TRP A 23 -5.44 -1.20 5.74
C TRP A 23 -6.59 -1.43 4.75
N ARG A 24 -7.22 -0.33 4.30
CA ARG A 24 -8.26 -0.28 3.27
C ARG A 24 -7.94 0.77 2.22
N LEU A 25 -8.02 0.38 0.95
CA LEU A 25 -8.03 1.30 -0.17
C LEU A 25 -9.46 1.82 -0.33
N ARG A 26 -9.62 3.14 -0.17
CA ARG A 26 -10.85 3.84 -0.48
C ARG A 26 -10.74 4.49 -1.83
N VAL A 27 -11.75 4.26 -2.68
CA VAL A 27 -11.93 4.94 -3.95
C VAL A 27 -13.04 5.99 -3.82
N SER A 28 -12.79 7.23 -4.24
CA SER A 28 -13.83 8.26 -4.34
C SER A 28 -14.70 8.07 -5.59
N GLU A 29 -15.85 8.73 -5.68
CA GLU A 29 -16.69 8.69 -6.90
C GLU A 29 -15.95 9.25 -8.14
N ASP A 30 -14.90 10.03 -7.93
CA ASP A 30 -14.06 10.63 -8.98
C ASP A 30 -12.78 9.83 -9.27
N GLY A 31 -12.59 8.68 -8.60
CA GLY A 31 -11.45 7.78 -8.79
C GLY A 31 -10.22 8.04 -7.90
N ASP A 32 -10.33 8.91 -6.88
CA ASP A 32 -9.22 9.20 -5.97
C ASP A 32 -8.91 8.02 -5.05
N HIS A 33 -7.63 7.78 -4.80
CA HIS A 33 -7.17 6.71 -3.89
C HIS A 33 -6.71 7.29 -2.56
N THR A 34 -7.26 6.74 -1.47
CA THR A 34 -6.74 7.01 -0.12
C THR A 34 -6.66 5.72 0.68
N TRP A 35 -5.58 5.56 1.43
CA TRP A 35 -5.40 4.42 2.32
C TRP A 35 -5.85 4.79 3.73
N HIS A 36 -6.65 3.92 4.35
CA HIS A 36 -7.18 4.10 5.70
C HIS A 36 -6.76 2.94 6.58
N TYR A 37 -6.27 3.23 7.79
CA TYR A 37 -5.95 2.22 8.79
C TYR A 37 -7.10 2.07 9.79
N LEU A 38 -7.57 0.84 9.99
CA LEU A 38 -8.67 0.52 10.92
C LEU A 38 -8.12 0.15 12.30
N HIS A 39 -8.49 0.88 13.34
CA HIS A 39 -7.91 0.74 14.67
C HIS A 39 -8.64 -0.30 15.54
N THR A 40 -9.87 -0.66 15.20
CA THR A 40 -10.72 -1.54 16.01
C THR A 40 -11.15 -2.79 15.23
N GLU A 41 -11.50 -3.84 15.96
CA GLU A 41 -12.11 -5.05 15.36
C GLU A 41 -13.48 -4.77 14.74
N GLU A 42 -14.23 -3.85 15.34
CA GLU A 42 -15.56 -3.44 14.84
C GLU A 42 -15.44 -2.78 13.46
N GLU A 43 -14.54 -1.81 13.30
CA GLU A 43 -14.25 -1.21 12.00
C GLU A 43 -13.80 -2.25 10.97
N ALA A 44 -12.91 -3.18 11.37
CA ALA A 44 -12.42 -4.23 10.49
C ALA A 44 -13.51 -5.22 10.06
N ALA A 45 -14.51 -5.45 10.91
CA ALA A 45 -15.68 -6.27 10.62
C ALA A 45 -16.68 -5.54 9.70
N ASP A 46 -16.90 -4.24 9.92
CA ASP A 46 -17.82 -3.42 9.14
C ASP A 46 -17.29 -3.13 7.73
N TRP A 47 -15.97 -3.04 7.58
CA TRP A 47 -15.31 -2.85 6.30
C TRP A 47 -14.31 -3.98 6.07
N ALA A 48 -14.75 -5.06 5.42
CA ALA A 48 -13.89 -6.21 5.10
C ALA A 48 -12.84 -5.86 4.02
N GLN A 49 -11.68 -6.53 4.06
CA GLN A 49 -10.68 -6.41 2.97
C GLN A 49 -11.18 -7.07 1.68
N THR A 50 -11.04 -6.34 0.59
CA THR A 50 -11.23 -6.80 -0.78
C THR A 50 -9.99 -7.52 -1.32
N ASP A 51 -10.13 -8.21 -2.45
CA ASP A 51 -8.99 -8.77 -3.19
C ASP A 51 -8.01 -7.65 -3.64
N CYS A 52 -8.54 -6.47 -3.96
CA CYS A 52 -7.75 -5.31 -4.35
C CYS A 52 -6.88 -4.81 -3.19
N ASP A 53 -7.46 -4.64 -1.99
CA ASP A 53 -6.71 -4.26 -0.77
C ASP A 53 -5.53 -5.20 -0.54
N LYS A 54 -5.83 -6.51 -0.53
CA LYS A 54 -4.85 -7.55 -0.27
C LYS A 54 -3.74 -7.57 -1.30
N TYR A 55 -4.07 -7.42 -2.59
CA TYR A 55 -3.10 -7.44 -3.68
C TYR A 55 -2.05 -6.34 -3.51
N TRP A 56 -2.49 -5.10 -3.26
CA TRP A 56 -1.59 -3.95 -3.11
C TRP A 56 -0.78 -3.98 -1.81
N LEU A 57 -1.27 -4.69 -0.79
CA LEU A 57 -0.55 -4.91 0.46
C LEU A 57 0.36 -6.16 0.44
N GLY A 58 0.38 -6.91 -0.67
CA GLY A 58 1.14 -8.16 -0.77
C GLY A 58 0.59 -9.31 0.10
N ILE A 59 -0.68 -9.23 0.50
CA ILE A 59 -1.37 -10.30 1.22
C ILE A 59 -1.85 -11.35 0.20
N PRO A 60 -1.69 -12.66 0.47
CA PRO A 60 -2.22 -13.71 -0.40
C PRO A 60 -3.73 -13.56 -0.67
N LEU A 61 -4.14 -13.70 -1.92
CA LEU A 61 -5.55 -13.59 -2.31
C LEU A 61 -6.35 -14.89 -2.14
N ASP A 62 -5.67 -16.02 -1.93
CA ASP A 62 -6.26 -17.35 -1.85
C ASP A 62 -7.20 -17.71 -3.03
N LEU A 63 -6.98 -17.10 -4.20
CA LEU A 63 -7.75 -17.37 -5.41
C LEU A 63 -7.48 -18.78 -5.95
N PRO A 64 -8.47 -19.44 -6.58
CA PRO A 64 -8.27 -20.76 -7.18
C PRO A 64 -7.16 -20.75 -8.24
N ALA A 65 -6.30 -21.76 -8.20
CA ALA A 65 -5.28 -21.95 -9.21
C ALA A 65 -5.92 -22.15 -10.60
N LEU A 66 -5.45 -21.39 -11.59
CA LEU A 66 -5.87 -21.52 -12.98
C LEU A 66 -5.02 -22.58 -13.70
N PRO A 67 -5.59 -23.33 -14.66
CA PRO A 67 -4.83 -24.32 -15.42
C PRO A 67 -3.71 -23.65 -16.21
N LYS A 68 -2.55 -24.31 -16.32
CA LYS A 68 -1.41 -23.80 -17.10
C LYS A 68 -1.83 -23.59 -18.56
N PRO A 69 -1.72 -22.36 -19.11
CA PRO A 69 -2.11 -22.10 -20.49
C PRO A 69 -1.14 -22.77 -21.46
N THR A 70 -1.65 -23.26 -22.57
CA THR A 70 -0.89 -23.92 -23.64
C THR A 70 -0.74 -23.05 -24.90
N ASN A 71 -1.47 -21.93 -24.96
CA ASN A 71 -1.45 -20.99 -26.07
C ASN A 71 -1.73 -19.55 -25.58
N ALA A 72 -1.54 -18.58 -26.47
CA ALA A 72 -1.70 -17.16 -26.16
C ALA A 72 -3.13 -16.78 -25.73
N LEU A 73 -4.16 -17.39 -26.32
CA LEU A 73 -5.54 -17.11 -25.98
C LEU A 73 -5.88 -17.59 -24.56
N GLU A 74 -5.41 -18.77 -24.17
CA GLU A 74 -5.56 -19.28 -22.81
C GLU A 74 -4.81 -18.42 -21.79
N ALA A 75 -3.59 -17.98 -22.13
CA ALA A 75 -2.83 -17.07 -21.27
C ALA A 75 -3.57 -15.75 -21.07
N ALA A 76 -4.10 -15.13 -22.13
CA ALA A 76 -4.90 -13.91 -22.05
C ALA A 76 -6.17 -14.11 -21.21
N ARG A 77 -6.88 -15.24 -21.39
CA ARG A 77 -8.06 -15.57 -20.57
C ARG A 77 -7.70 -15.73 -19.10
N ASN A 78 -6.59 -16.39 -18.78
CA ASN A 78 -6.15 -16.53 -17.39
C ASN A 78 -5.74 -15.19 -16.79
N GLY A 79 -4.99 -14.38 -17.53
CA GLY A 79 -4.61 -13.02 -17.12
C GLY A 79 -5.85 -12.18 -16.81
N TYR A 80 -6.83 -12.13 -17.71
CA TYR A 80 -8.08 -11.40 -17.48
C TYR A 80 -8.89 -11.95 -16.30
N ARG A 81 -8.98 -13.28 -16.15
CA ARG A 81 -9.67 -13.91 -15.02
C ARG A 81 -9.09 -13.47 -13.68
N PHE A 82 -7.78 -13.30 -13.58
CA PHE A 82 -7.11 -12.76 -12.41
C PHE A 82 -7.32 -11.25 -12.30
N PHE A 83 -6.98 -10.50 -13.36
CA PHE A 83 -6.90 -9.04 -13.34
C PHE A 83 -8.25 -8.35 -13.04
N LYS A 84 -9.38 -8.97 -13.40
CA LYS A 84 -10.71 -8.46 -13.05
C LYS A 84 -11.00 -8.45 -11.54
N HIS A 85 -10.28 -9.23 -10.72
CA HIS A 85 -10.40 -9.17 -9.26
C HIS A 85 -9.83 -7.87 -8.68
N LEU A 86 -8.98 -7.19 -9.45
CA LEU A 86 -8.31 -5.95 -9.05
C LEU A 86 -9.04 -4.70 -9.53
N GLN A 87 -10.18 -4.85 -10.20
CA GLN A 87 -11.02 -3.72 -10.61
C GLN A 87 -11.73 -3.17 -9.38
N THR A 88 -11.69 -1.85 -9.18
CA THR A 88 -12.39 -1.16 -8.09
C THR A 88 -13.88 -1.04 -8.38
N GLU A 89 -14.64 -0.66 -7.35
CA GLU A 89 -16.10 -0.55 -7.36
C GLU A 89 -16.65 0.45 -8.40
N ASP A 90 -15.88 1.48 -8.74
CA ASP A 90 -16.18 2.47 -9.78
C ASP A 90 -15.70 2.04 -11.18
N GLY A 91 -15.02 0.90 -11.28
CA GLY A 91 -14.64 0.25 -12.54
C GLY A 91 -13.25 0.58 -13.06
N HIS A 92 -12.43 1.38 -12.37
CA HIS A 92 -11.04 1.61 -12.77
C HIS A 92 -10.10 0.54 -12.18
N TRP A 93 -8.80 0.64 -12.48
CA TRP A 93 -7.76 -0.20 -11.88
C TRP A 93 -6.73 0.67 -11.16
N PRO A 94 -6.55 0.50 -9.85
CA PRO A 94 -5.52 1.20 -9.10
C PRO A 94 -4.12 0.75 -9.54
N ALA A 95 -3.12 1.56 -9.20
CA ALA A 95 -1.73 1.30 -9.52
C ALA A 95 -0.83 1.80 -8.40
N GLU A 96 0.30 1.11 -8.20
CA GLU A 96 1.46 1.71 -7.54
C GLU A 96 2.18 2.53 -8.60
N ASP A 97 2.23 3.84 -8.40
CA ASP A 97 2.86 4.82 -9.30
C ASP A 97 3.98 5.56 -8.55
N GLY A 98 4.82 4.77 -7.87
CA GLY A 98 5.98 5.26 -7.15
C GLY A 98 7.22 5.32 -8.04
N GLY A 99 8.40 5.33 -7.39
CA GLY A 99 9.70 5.31 -8.07
C GLY A 99 10.57 6.52 -7.72
N PRO A 100 10.14 7.76 -7.96
CA PRO A 100 10.96 8.93 -7.68
C PRO A 100 11.18 9.14 -6.17
N MET A 101 12.43 9.01 -5.72
CA MET A 101 12.77 9.07 -4.28
C MET A 101 12.85 10.51 -3.73
N PHE A 102 12.66 11.52 -4.58
CA PHE A 102 12.68 12.94 -4.20
C PHE A 102 11.30 13.51 -3.83
N LEU A 103 10.20 12.77 -4.01
CA LEU A 103 8.85 13.25 -3.68
C LEU A 103 8.59 13.23 -2.17
N ILE A 104 8.87 12.10 -1.49
CA ILE A 104 8.66 11.92 -0.06
C ILE A 104 9.42 12.96 0.79
N PRO A 105 10.71 13.27 0.53
CA PRO A 105 11.42 14.28 1.29
C PRO A 105 10.74 15.66 1.26
N GLY A 106 10.27 16.10 0.09
CA GLY A 106 9.55 17.37 -0.06
C GLY A 106 8.24 17.39 0.73
N LEU A 107 7.48 16.29 0.66
CA LEU A 107 6.24 16.11 1.40
C LEU A 107 6.48 16.15 2.93
N VAL A 108 7.47 15.41 3.44
CA VAL A 108 7.79 15.35 4.88
C VAL A 108 8.25 16.70 5.41
N ILE A 109 9.16 17.39 4.71
CA ILE A 109 9.65 18.71 5.11
C ILE A 109 8.52 19.74 5.08
N GLY A 110 7.70 19.74 4.03
CA GLY A 110 6.53 20.60 3.90
C GLY A 110 5.55 20.42 5.06
N SER A 111 5.13 19.18 5.30
CA SER A 111 4.25 18.79 6.42
C SER A 111 4.78 19.22 7.79
N TYR A 112 6.10 19.12 8.00
CA TYR A 112 6.73 19.59 9.22
C TYR A 112 6.61 21.11 9.38
N VAL A 113 6.96 21.87 8.35
CA VAL A 113 6.94 23.35 8.37
C VAL A 113 5.52 23.89 8.52
N THR A 114 4.53 23.27 7.87
CA THR A 114 3.13 23.72 7.91
C THR A 114 2.36 23.22 9.12
N GLY A 115 2.94 22.31 9.92
CA GLY A 115 2.25 21.71 11.06
C GLY A 115 1.11 20.77 10.68
N MET A 116 1.21 20.11 9.52
CA MET A 116 0.25 19.11 9.02
C MET A 116 0.83 17.70 9.16
N PRO A 117 0.72 17.06 10.34
CA PRO A 117 1.34 15.76 10.55
C PRO A 117 0.59 14.62 9.86
N PHE A 118 1.31 13.54 9.63
CA PHE A 118 0.76 12.24 9.22
C PHE A 118 0.20 11.49 10.44
N GLN A 119 -0.70 10.54 10.17
CA GLN A 119 -1.11 9.51 11.13
C GLN A 119 0.08 8.63 11.53
N LEU A 120 0.00 7.93 12.66
CA LEU A 120 1.11 7.11 13.16
C LEU A 120 1.48 6.02 12.14
N GLU A 121 0.49 5.37 11.58
CA GLU A 121 0.62 4.24 10.66
C GLU A 121 1.19 4.67 9.32
N GLU A 122 0.80 5.84 8.81
CA GLU A 122 1.41 6.47 7.64
C GLU A 122 2.90 6.75 7.89
N ARG A 123 3.27 7.28 9.06
CA ARG A 123 4.68 7.52 9.42
C ARG A 123 5.47 6.21 9.43
N LEU A 124 4.92 5.17 10.05
CA LEU A 124 5.56 3.86 10.15
C LEU A 124 5.80 3.26 8.76
N GLU A 125 4.81 3.29 7.88
CA GLU A 125 4.95 2.70 6.54
C GLU A 125 5.77 3.57 5.58
N ILE A 126 5.76 4.91 5.70
CA ILE A 126 6.71 5.78 4.99
C ILE A 126 8.15 5.46 5.40
N ILE A 127 8.42 5.31 6.71
CA ILE A 127 9.75 4.95 7.20
C ILE A 127 10.15 3.57 6.68
N ARG A 128 9.25 2.58 6.76
CA ARG A 128 9.50 1.24 6.24
C ARG A 128 9.78 1.25 4.73
N TYR A 129 9.04 2.04 3.96
CA TYR A 129 9.29 2.23 2.53
C TYR A 129 10.72 2.71 2.27
N LEU A 130 11.19 3.73 3.01
CA LEU A 130 12.56 4.22 2.89
C LEU A 130 13.61 3.16 3.25
N PHE A 131 13.39 2.37 4.32
CA PHE A 131 14.27 1.24 4.67
C PHE A 131 14.39 0.24 3.52
N ASN A 132 13.29 -0.08 2.86
CA ASN A 132 13.27 -1.07 1.78
C ASN A 132 13.82 -0.55 0.45
N HIS A 133 13.95 0.77 0.30
CA HIS A 133 14.56 1.42 -0.87
C HIS A 133 15.99 1.93 -0.61
N THR A 134 16.56 1.59 0.55
CA THR A 134 17.95 1.96 0.85
C THR A 134 18.88 1.11 0.00
N ASN A 135 19.83 1.74 -0.68
CA ASN A 135 20.88 1.08 -1.46
C ASN A 135 21.85 0.32 -0.53
N GLU A 136 22.66 -0.56 -1.11
CA GLU A 136 23.67 -1.34 -0.35
C GLU A 136 24.70 -0.45 0.38
N ASP A 137 24.95 0.77 -0.11
CA ASP A 137 25.83 1.77 0.50
C ASP A 137 25.16 2.60 1.61
N GLY A 138 23.88 2.37 1.89
CA GLY A 138 23.10 3.09 2.90
C GLY A 138 22.44 4.38 2.40
N GLY A 139 22.59 4.74 1.12
CA GLY A 139 21.98 5.93 0.52
C GLY A 139 20.67 5.66 -0.23
N TRP A 140 20.15 6.72 -0.86
CA TRP A 140 19.03 6.64 -1.83
C TRP A 140 19.45 7.35 -3.14
N GLY A 141 19.01 6.80 -4.27
CA GLY A 141 19.21 7.40 -5.59
C GLY A 141 18.13 8.41 -5.97
N MET A 142 18.05 8.70 -7.27
CA MET A 142 16.92 9.40 -7.88
C MET A 142 15.71 8.47 -8.00
#